data_AF-A0A4Y2CLK3-F1
#
_entry.id   AF-A0A4Y2CLK3-F1
#
_cell.length_a   1.000
_cell.length_b   1.000
_cell.length_c   1.000
_cell.angle_alpha   90.00
_cell.angle_beta   90.00
_cell.angle_gamma   90.00
#
_symmetry.space_group_name_H-M   'P 1'
#
loop_
_entity.id
_entity.type
_entity.pdbx_description
1 polymer ?
#
loop_
_entity_poly.entity_id
_entity_poly.type
_entity_poly.pdbx_seq_one_letter_code
_entity_poly.pdbx_strand_id
1 'polypeptide(L)'
;MLKKPDENVSAYLASEEIKWKFSPSRSPNFGGLYEAGVKSFKYHFRRVMKNTKVSIEEILTIISQIEGILNSRPLTPLSCDPTDLSVLTGHCRTLSHRTTHNVSSRTREHRHP
;
A
#
# COMPACT_ATOMS: atom_id res chain seq x y z
N MET A 1 -10.09 -30.45 16.61
CA MET A 1 -9.33 -31.07 15.50
C MET A 1 -9.24 -30.08 14.36
N LEU A 2 -8.10 -29.96 13.68
CA LEU A 2 -8.04 -29.28 12.39
C LEU A 2 -8.77 -30.16 11.37
N LYS A 3 -9.86 -29.65 10.77
CA LYS A 3 -10.53 -30.36 9.68
C LYS A 3 -9.63 -30.33 8.45
N LYS A 4 -9.60 -31.41 7.67
CA LYS A 4 -9.00 -31.41 6.33
C LYS A 4 -9.71 -30.34 5.48
N PRO A 5 -9.03 -29.71 4.50
CA PRO A 5 -9.71 -28.88 3.53
C PRO A 5 -10.80 -29.69 2.80
N ASP A 6 -11.83 -29.00 2.33
CA ASP A 6 -12.88 -29.58 1.50
C ASP A 6 -12.30 -30.26 0.25
N GLU A 7 -12.91 -31.34 -0.23
CA GLU A 7 -12.36 -32.11 -1.37
C GLU A 7 -12.24 -31.23 -2.62
N ASN A 8 -13.20 -30.34 -2.88
CA ASN A 8 -13.18 -29.41 -4.01
C ASN A 8 -12.00 -28.42 -3.91
N VAL A 9 -11.77 -27.90 -2.70
CA VAL A 9 -10.64 -27.00 -2.41
C VAL A 9 -9.31 -27.75 -2.55
N SER A 10 -9.24 -29.00 -2.10
CA SER A 10 -8.04 -29.82 -2.23
C SER A 10 -7.71 -30.17 -3.68
N ALA A 11 -8.73 -30.42 -4.52
CA ALA A 11 -8.56 -30.70 -5.94
C ALA A 11 -8.06 -29.46 -6.71
N TYR A 12 -8.65 -28.29 -6.45
CA TYR A 12 -8.19 -27.02 -7.04
C TYR A 12 -6.76 -26.66 -6.62
N LEU A 13 -6.43 -26.79 -5.33
CA LEU A 13 -5.08 -26.52 -4.86
C LEU A 13 -4.06 -27.52 -5.44
N ALA A 14 -4.47 -28.76 -5.74
CA ALA A 14 -3.63 -29.73 -6.41
C ALA A 14 -3.44 -29.42 -7.91
N SER A 15 -4.48 -28.95 -8.63
CA SER A 15 -4.35 -28.57 -10.05
C SER A 15 -3.47 -27.34 -10.27
N GLU A 16 -3.45 -26.41 -9.31
CA GLU A 16 -2.60 -25.21 -9.34
C GLU A 16 -1.22 -25.41 -8.66
N GLU A 17 -0.87 -26.65 -8.27
CA GLU A 17 0.36 -27.00 -7.53
C GLU A 17 0.56 -26.24 -6.19
N ILE A 18 -0.51 -25.70 -5.60
CA ILE A 18 -0.48 -24.88 -4.38
C ILE A 18 -0.43 -25.76 -3.11
N LYS A 19 0.72 -25.74 -2.43
CA LYS A 19 0.90 -26.47 -1.17
C LYS A 19 0.27 -25.78 0.04
N TRP A 20 -0.96 -26.17 0.39
CA TRP A 20 -1.62 -25.75 1.63
C TRP A 20 -0.86 -26.20 2.89
N LYS A 21 -0.73 -25.29 3.87
CA LYS A 21 -0.17 -25.57 5.20
C LYS A 21 -0.98 -24.82 6.27
N PHE A 22 -1.43 -25.53 7.30
CA PHE A 22 -1.97 -24.87 8.50
C PHE A 22 -0.83 -24.36 9.39
N SER A 23 -1.07 -23.25 10.10
CA SER A 23 -0.16 -22.81 11.16
C SER A 23 -0.14 -23.82 12.32
N PRO A 24 1.00 -23.99 13.03
CA PRO A 24 1.07 -24.88 14.18
C PRO A 24 0.12 -24.42 15.28
N SER A 25 -0.51 -25.37 15.97
CA SER A 25 -1.38 -25.05 17.11
C SER A 25 -0.60 -24.32 18.20
N ARG A 26 -1.20 -23.26 18.77
CA ARG A 26 -0.56 -22.35 19.75
C ARG A 26 0.72 -21.66 19.24
N SER A 27 0.81 -21.31 17.96
CA SER A 27 1.90 -20.48 17.42
C SER A 27 1.45 -19.02 17.18
N PRO A 28 1.36 -18.16 18.22
CA PRO A 28 0.92 -16.77 18.07
C PRO A 28 1.86 -15.96 17.16
N ASN A 29 3.15 -16.29 17.16
CA ASN A 29 4.15 -15.58 16.36
C ASN A 29 4.06 -15.89 14.85
N PHE A 30 3.36 -16.97 14.46
CA PHE A 30 3.20 -17.32 13.04
C PHE A 30 2.24 -16.38 12.29
N GLY A 31 1.48 -15.55 13.00
CA GLY A 31 0.44 -14.71 12.42
C GLY A 31 0.76 -13.23 12.21
N GLY A 32 1.89 -12.75 12.76
CA GLY A 32 2.16 -11.31 12.89
C GLY A 32 2.02 -10.49 11.61
N LEU A 33 2.39 -11.05 10.45
CA LEU A 33 2.29 -10.36 9.15
C LEU A 33 0.83 -10.16 8.70
N TYR A 34 0.00 -11.21 8.71
CA TYR A 34 -1.42 -11.06 8.33
C TYR A 34 -2.18 -10.25 9.39
N GLU A 35 -1.81 -10.35 10.66
CA GLU A 35 -2.42 -9.55 11.75
C GLU A 35 -2.09 -8.07 11.61
N ALA A 36 -0.85 -7.72 11.25
CA ALA A 36 -0.45 -6.35 10.92
C ALA A 36 -1.18 -5.80 9.67
N GLY A 37 -1.39 -6.64 8.65
CA GLY A 37 -2.22 -6.33 7.48
C GLY A 37 -3.67 -6.02 7.86
N VAL A 38 -4.33 -6.92 8.58
CA VAL A 38 -5.71 -6.76 9.07
C VAL A 38 -5.84 -5.53 9.99
N LYS A 39 -4.86 -5.27 10.84
CA LYS A 39 -4.80 -4.06 11.70
C LYS A 39 -4.71 -2.78 10.86
N SER A 40 -3.87 -2.77 9.83
CA SER A 40 -3.70 -1.63 8.91
C SER A 40 -4.95 -1.37 8.07
N PHE A 41 -5.58 -2.43 7.54
CA PHE A 41 -6.86 -2.35 6.83
C PHE A 41 -7.95 -1.73 7.72
N LYS A 42 -8.16 -2.29 8.93
CA LYS A 42 -9.16 -1.79 9.90
C LYS A 42 -8.93 -0.33 10.29
N TYR A 43 -7.67 0.10 10.40
CA TYR A 43 -7.28 1.48 10.71
C TYR A 43 -7.70 2.48 9.63
N HIS A 44 -7.58 2.12 8.35
CA HIS A 44 -8.02 2.94 7.23
C HIS A 44 -9.54 2.87 7.04
N PHE A 45 -10.11 1.67 7.03
CA PHE A 45 -11.55 1.45 6.83
C PHE A 45 -12.39 2.25 7.83
N ARG A 46 -12.04 2.21 9.12
CA ARG A 46 -12.72 3.01 10.17
C ARG A 46 -12.61 4.53 10.01
N ARG A 47 -11.63 5.05 9.27
CA ARG A 47 -11.48 6.49 9.00
C ARG A 47 -12.35 6.96 7.85
N VAL A 48 -12.57 6.11 6.86
CA VAL A 48 -13.37 6.41 5.67
C VAL A 48 -14.86 6.21 5.97
N MET A 49 -15.22 5.12 6.66
CA MET A 49 -16.60 4.71 6.97
C MET A 49 -17.28 5.52 8.10
N LYS A 50 -16.92 6.78 8.32
CA LYS A 50 -17.43 7.58 9.45
C LYS A 50 -18.91 7.96 9.28
N ASN A 51 -19.81 7.31 10.02
CA ASN A 51 -21.23 7.66 10.21
C ASN A 51 -22.10 7.88 8.96
N THR A 52 -21.57 7.71 7.74
CA THR A 52 -22.32 7.80 6.49
C THR A 52 -22.94 6.45 6.13
N LYS A 53 -24.19 6.47 5.67
CA LYS A 53 -24.78 5.31 4.97
C LYS A 53 -24.17 5.24 3.57
N VAL A 54 -23.25 4.29 3.37
CA VAL A 54 -22.66 3.99 2.05
C VAL A 54 -23.27 2.75 1.44
N SER A 55 -23.42 2.77 0.12
CA SER A 55 -23.84 1.66 -0.73
C SER A 55 -22.75 0.58 -0.84
N ILE A 56 -23.13 -0.58 -1.40
CA ILE A 56 -22.19 -1.69 -1.63
C ILE A 56 -21.10 -1.27 -2.64
N GLU A 57 -21.44 -0.51 -3.68
CA GLU A 57 -20.51 -0.03 -4.71
C GLU A 57 -19.46 0.93 -4.14
N GLU A 58 -19.87 1.84 -3.24
CA GLU A 58 -18.97 2.70 -2.50
C GLU A 58 -18.05 1.90 -1.59
N ILE A 59 -18.57 0.89 -0.88
CA ILE A 59 -17.76 0.00 -0.01
C ILE A 59 -16.70 -0.74 -0.83
N LEU A 60 -17.05 -1.30 -1.99
CA LEU A 60 -16.11 -1.97 -2.89
C LEU A 60 -15.01 -1.01 -3.34
N THR A 61 -15.39 0.20 -3.77
CA THR A 61 -14.46 1.25 -4.19
C THR A 61 -13.50 1.64 -3.06
N ILE A 62 -14.00 1.80 -1.83
CA ILE A 62 -13.20 2.09 -0.64
C ILE A 62 -12.23 0.95 -0.34
N ILE A 63 -12.66 -0.31 -0.49
CA ILE A 63 -11.80 -1.48 -0.27
C ILE A 63 -10.65 -1.50 -1.28
N SER A 64 -10.92 -1.30 -2.57
CA SER A 64 -9.88 -1.25 -3.62
C SER A 64 -8.88 -0.10 -3.41
N GLN A 65 -9.34 1.06 -2.94
CA GLN A 65 -8.44 2.16 -2.57
C GLN A 65 -7.55 1.80 -1.37
N ILE A 66 -8.10 1.17 -0.33
CA ILE A 66 -7.34 0.73 0.83
C ILE A 66 -6.33 -0.36 0.43
N GLU A 67 -6.71 -1.31 -0.42
CA GLU A 67 -5.82 -2.32 -0.99
C GLU A 67 -4.63 -1.68 -1.72
N GLY A 68 -4.89 -0.72 -2.62
CA GLY A 68 -3.83 0.03 -3.29
C GLY A 68 -2.89 0.76 -2.31
N ILE A 69 -3.41 1.31 -1.21
CA ILE A 69 -2.62 1.93 -0.14
C ILE A 69 -1.83 0.91 0.69
N LEU A 70 -2.28 -0.35 0.80
CA LEU A 70 -1.54 -1.40 1.49
C LEU A 70 -0.43 -1.98 0.60
N ASN A 71 -0.72 -2.22 -0.68
CA ASN A 71 0.21 -2.81 -1.66
C ASN A 71 1.31 -1.84 -2.13
N SER A 72 1.11 -0.53 -1.98
CA SER A 72 2.11 0.50 -2.34
C SER A 72 3.04 0.90 -1.19
N ARG A 73 2.89 0.33 0.01
CA ARG A 73 3.79 0.61 1.13
C ARG A 73 5.16 -0.04 0.90
N PRO A 74 6.28 0.68 1.10
CA PRO A 74 7.59 0.09 1.03
C PRO A 74 7.75 -0.96 2.15
N LEU A 75 8.32 -2.12 1.80
CA LEU A 75 8.51 -3.24 2.73
C LEU A 75 9.57 -2.94 3.81
N THR A 76 10.47 -2.00 3.52
CA THR A 76 11.47 -1.45 4.44
C THR A 76 11.19 0.04 4.69
N PRO A 77 11.63 0.60 5.83
CA PRO A 77 11.69 2.04 6.00
C PRO A 77 12.53 2.64 4.86
N LEU A 78 12.04 3.71 4.23
CA LEU A 78 12.83 4.43 3.24
C LEU A 78 14.03 5.06 3.93
N SER A 79 15.22 4.70 3.47
CA SER A 79 16.47 5.31 3.91
C SER A 79 16.51 6.78 3.46
N CYS A 80 16.91 7.67 4.38
CA CYS A 80 17.16 9.08 4.05
C CYS A 80 18.63 9.32 3.66
N ASP A 81 19.46 8.29 3.59
CA ASP A 81 20.85 8.39 3.16
C ASP A 81 20.92 8.47 1.62
N PRO A 82 21.44 9.56 1.03
CA PRO A 82 21.57 9.71 -0.42
C PRO A 82 22.56 8.72 -1.05
N THR A 83 23.31 7.98 -0.24
CA THR A 83 24.30 6.97 -0.65
C THR A 83 23.73 5.54 -0.67
N ASP A 84 22.50 5.34 -0.19
CA ASP A 84 21.90 4.00 -0.03
C ASP A 84 21.26 3.49 -1.33
N LEU A 85 21.98 2.60 -2.01
CA LEU A 85 21.57 1.99 -3.28
C LEU A 85 20.57 0.82 -3.10
N SER A 86 20.10 0.51 -1.87
CA SER A 86 19.33 -0.72 -1.59
C SER A 86 17.84 -0.69 -1.94
N VAL A 87 17.38 0.21 -2.81
CA VAL A 87 15.95 0.34 -3.17
C VAL A 87 15.59 -0.44 -4.44
N LEU A 88 15.46 -1.77 -4.31
CA LEU A 88 14.70 -2.56 -5.26
C LEU A 88 13.19 -2.28 -5.09
N THR A 89 12.73 -1.27 -5.84
CA THR A 89 11.32 -0.87 -6.05
C THR A 89 10.67 -0.13 -4.86
N GLY A 90 10.59 1.20 -4.96
CA GLY A 90 9.93 2.04 -3.94
C GLY A 90 9.80 3.53 -4.24
N HIS A 91 9.71 3.93 -5.52
CA HIS A 91 9.40 5.27 -6.03
C HIS A 91 9.80 6.48 -5.14
N CYS A 92 11.10 6.79 -5.05
CA CYS A 92 11.53 8.09 -4.54
C CYS A 92 11.24 9.19 -5.59
N ARG A 93 10.10 9.87 -5.44
CA ARG A 93 9.85 11.20 -6.03
C ARG A 93 9.34 12.16 -4.96
N THR A 94 10.24 12.62 -4.11
CA THR A 94 9.98 13.81 -3.29
C THR A 94 10.00 15.07 -4.16
N LEU A 95 8.86 15.36 -4.81
CA LEU A 95 8.60 16.68 -5.39
C LEU A 95 8.37 17.69 -4.26
N SER A 96 9.46 18.15 -3.65
CA SER A 96 9.45 19.28 -2.71
C SER A 96 10.50 20.31 -3.10
N HIS A 97 10.21 21.06 -4.17
CA HIS A 97 10.44 22.51 -4.20
C HIS A 97 9.60 23.16 -5.31
N ARG A 98 8.37 23.53 -4.97
CA ARG A 98 7.72 24.71 -5.56
C ARG A 98 7.71 25.80 -4.49
N THR A 99 8.76 26.60 -4.47
CA THR A 99 8.73 27.91 -3.80
C THR A 99 9.22 28.96 -4.77
N THR A 100 8.42 30.00 -4.90
CA THR A 100 8.63 31.16 -5.77
C THR A 100 9.86 31.97 -5.35
N HIS A 101 10.68 32.35 -6.33
CA HIS A 101 11.39 33.63 -6.28
C HIS A 101 11.07 34.42 -7.56
N ASN A 102 10.62 35.65 -7.36
CA ASN A 102 10.33 36.63 -8.40
C ASN A 102 11.25 37.85 -8.17
N VAL A 103 11.48 38.66 -9.22
CA VAL A 103 12.28 39.93 -9.20
C VAL A 103 13.79 39.66 -9.01
N SER A 104 14.75 40.16 -9.80
CA SER A 104 14.84 41.10 -10.95
C SER A 104 16.18 40.83 -11.69
N SER A 105 16.59 41.47 -12.80
CA SER A 105 16.02 42.48 -13.72
C SER A 105 16.84 42.48 -15.03
N ARG A 106 16.23 42.81 -16.19
CA ARG A 106 16.98 43.40 -17.33
C ARG A 106 16.11 44.14 -18.34
N THR A 107 15.97 45.45 -18.13
CA THR A 107 15.65 46.40 -19.20
C THR A 107 16.83 46.50 -20.17
N ARG A 108 16.60 46.26 -21.47
CA ARG A 108 17.35 46.96 -22.52
C ARG A 108 16.64 46.99 -23.87
N GLU A 109 16.30 48.21 -24.30
CA GLU A 109 16.26 48.75 -25.67
C GLU A 109 15.82 47.84 -26.84
N HIS A 110 14.72 48.21 -27.48
CA HIS A 110 14.79 48.67 -28.87
C HIS A 110 13.78 49.80 -29.12
N ARG A 111 14.20 50.80 -29.91
CA ARG A 111 13.49 52.07 -30.13
C ARG A 111 13.47 52.38 -31.63
N HIS A 112 12.28 52.29 -32.25
CA HIS A 112 11.83 53.04 -33.45
C HIS A 112 12.65 52.94 -34.77
N PRO A 113 12.12 53.42 -35.91
CA PRO A 113 10.78 53.97 -36.16
C PRO A 113 9.74 52.93 -36.60
#